data_AF-F9WXI8-F1
#
_entry.id   AF-F9WXI8-F1
#
_cell.length_a   1.000
_cell.length_b   1.000
_cell.length_c   1.000
_cell.angle_alpha   90.00
_cell.angle_beta   90.00
_cell.angle_gamma   90.00
#
_symmetry.space_group_name_H-M   'P 1'
#
loop_
_entity.id
_entity.type
_entity.pdbx_description
1 polymer ?
#
loop_
_entity_poly.entity_id
_entity_poly.type
_entity_poly.pdbx_seq_one_letter_code
_entity_poly.pdbx_strand_id
1 'polypeptide(L)'
;KRPRLTTSTTPSSLLNEEDRLLVHLREDLALPWKEVIARFKSSTGKPFQIAQLQMRYKRLREKYRVWEESDTEALKKAVEEWERCKWEIVSAKVSSLSAMLSYGVEEKWPPGMCGRKWRQLELA
;
A
#
# COMPACT_ATOMS: atom_id res chain seq x y z
N LYS A 1 1.31 11.42 -16.90
CA LYS A 1 2.44 10.47 -16.72
C LYS A 1 2.70 10.37 -15.22
N ARG A 2 2.44 9.23 -14.57
CA ARG A 2 2.71 9.09 -13.12
C ARG A 2 4.23 9.20 -12.90
N PRO A 3 4.71 10.08 -11.99
CA PRO A 3 6.13 10.08 -11.66
C PRO A 3 6.51 8.70 -11.14
N ARG A 4 7.60 8.16 -11.67
CA ARG A 4 8.16 6.88 -11.25
C ARG A 4 8.63 7.11 -9.81
N LEU A 5 7.97 6.49 -8.83
CA LEU A 5 8.42 6.48 -7.43
C LEU A 5 9.80 5.83 -7.36
N THR A 6 10.84 6.64 -7.51
CA THR A 6 12.24 6.26 -7.33
C THR A 6 12.72 6.89 -6.04
N THR A 7 12.36 6.29 -4.91
CA THR A 7 13.06 6.50 -3.64
C THR A 7 13.15 5.15 -2.94
N SER A 8 14.22 4.42 -3.23
CA SER A 8 14.57 3.20 -2.53
C SER A 8 16.09 3.10 -2.42
N THR A 9 16.68 3.92 -1.55
CA THR A 9 17.92 3.51 -0.91
C THR A 9 17.56 2.43 0.11
N THR A 10 17.32 1.22 -0.38
CA THR A 10 17.22 0.05 0.49
C THR A 10 18.55 -0.04 1.24
N PRO A 11 18.58 0.01 2.57
CA PRO A 11 19.85 0.00 3.31
C PRO A 11 20.58 -1.31 3.01
N SER A 12 21.64 -1.20 2.22
CA SER A 12 22.39 -2.35 1.69
C SER A 12 22.79 -3.30 2.82
N SER A 13 23.15 -2.78 4.00
CA SER A 13 23.52 -3.55 5.19
C SER A 13 22.45 -4.52 5.70
N LEU A 14 21.15 -4.29 5.42
CA LEU A 14 20.05 -5.15 5.86
C LEU A 14 19.65 -6.22 4.83
N LEU A 15 20.29 -6.23 3.66
CA LEU A 15 20.00 -7.16 2.57
C LEU A 15 21.01 -8.30 2.51
N ASN A 16 20.52 -9.50 2.19
CA ASN A 16 21.39 -10.60 1.79
C ASN A 16 21.95 -10.34 0.37
N GLU A 17 23.04 -11.02 0.01
CA GLU A 17 23.75 -10.81 -1.26
C GLU A 17 22.83 -10.94 -2.49
N GLU A 18 21.97 -11.95 -2.49
CA GLU A 18 20.96 -12.14 -3.54
C GLU A 18 19.97 -10.96 -3.62
N ASP A 19 19.55 -10.39 -2.49
CA ASP A 19 18.61 -9.27 -2.50
C ASP A 19 19.26 -7.98 -2.99
N ARG A 20 20.53 -7.74 -2.64
CA ARG A 20 21.32 -6.61 -3.16
C ARG A 20 21.46 -6.69 -4.67
N LEU A 21 21.79 -7.87 -5.19
CA LEU A 21 21.89 -8.11 -6.62
C LEU A 21 20.54 -7.85 -7.32
N LEU A 22 19.42 -8.28 -6.72
CA LEU A 22 18.08 -8.07 -7.28
C LEU A 22 17.72 -6.60 -7.41
N VAL A 23 17.99 -5.83 -6.37
CA VAL A 23 17.73 -4.39 -6.34
C VAL A 23 18.63 -3.68 -7.34
N HIS A 24 19.93 -3.95 -7.35
CA HIS A 24 20.89 -3.33 -8.28
C HIS A 24 20.52 -3.54 -9.75
N LEU A 25 20.18 -4.78 -10.15
CA LEU A 25 19.81 -5.09 -11.53
C LEU A 25 18.50 -4.38 -11.97
N ARG A 26 17.58 -4.13 -11.04
CA ARG A 26 16.25 -3.58 -11.32
C ARG A 26 16.16 -2.07 -11.18
N GLU A 27 16.87 -1.49 -10.21
CA GLU A 27 16.78 -0.07 -9.87
C GLU A 27 17.92 0.71 -10.53
N ASP A 28 19.16 0.24 -10.41
CA ASP A 28 20.33 0.96 -10.94
C ASP A 28 20.53 0.70 -12.44
N LEU A 29 20.42 -0.56 -12.85
CA LEU A 29 20.63 -0.96 -14.26
C LEU A 29 19.33 -1.04 -15.07
N ALA A 30 18.17 -0.95 -14.41
CA ALA A 30 16.85 -0.97 -15.03
C ALA A 30 16.60 -2.14 -16.02
N LEU A 31 17.25 -3.30 -15.81
CA LEU A 31 17.24 -4.40 -16.76
C LEU A 31 15.87 -5.09 -16.86
N PRO A 32 15.48 -5.60 -18.04
CA PRO A 32 14.27 -6.40 -18.19
C PRO A 32 14.38 -7.72 -17.40
N TRP A 33 13.25 -8.23 -16.92
CA TRP A 33 13.22 -9.45 -16.08
C TRP A 33 13.92 -10.67 -16.71
N LYS A 34 13.88 -10.79 -18.04
CA LYS A 34 14.58 -11.86 -18.76
C LYS A 34 16.10 -11.79 -18.56
N GLU A 35 16.68 -10.60 -18.61
CA GLU A 35 18.12 -10.40 -18.37
C GLU A 35 18.49 -10.53 -16.89
N VAL A 36 17.61 -10.05 -16.00
CA VAL A 36 17.79 -10.23 -14.55
C VAL A 36 17.93 -11.71 -14.21
N ILE A 37 17.09 -12.60 -14.78
CA ILE A 37 17.18 -14.05 -14.57
C ILE A 37 18.50 -14.62 -15.05
N ALA A 38 18.97 -14.20 -16.25
CA ALA A 38 20.24 -14.66 -16.79
C ALA A 38 21.42 -14.27 -15.89
N ARG A 39 21.44 -13.03 -15.41
CA ARG A 39 22.44 -12.50 -14.46
C ARG A 39 22.35 -13.21 -13.11
N PHE A 40 21.14 -13.44 -12.60
CA PHE A 40 20.91 -14.19 -11.35
C PHE A 40 21.43 -15.61 -11.43
N LYS A 41 21.13 -16.32 -12.51
CA LYS A 41 21.62 -17.69 -12.74
C LYS A 41 23.14 -17.73 -12.81
N SER A 42 23.76 -16.75 -13.50
CA SER A 42 25.22 -16.65 -13.60
C SER A 42 25.88 -16.36 -12.25
N SER A 43 25.25 -15.57 -11.39
CA SER A 43 25.84 -15.17 -10.10
C SER A 43 25.58 -16.17 -8.97
N THR A 44 24.40 -16.81 -8.95
CA THR A 44 23.97 -17.69 -7.85
C THR A 44 24.08 -19.17 -8.19
N GLY A 45 24.29 -19.51 -9.47
CA GLY A 45 24.27 -20.88 -9.98
C GLY A 45 22.90 -21.56 -9.98
N LYS A 46 21.86 -20.90 -9.45
CA LYS A 46 20.52 -21.48 -9.28
C LYS A 46 19.55 -20.98 -10.35
N PRO A 47 18.68 -21.85 -10.89
CA PRO A 47 17.59 -21.41 -11.75
C PRO A 47 16.50 -20.74 -10.90
N PHE A 48 16.09 -19.54 -11.31
CA PHE A 48 14.92 -18.86 -10.76
C PHE A 48 13.87 -18.68 -11.84
N GLN A 49 12.60 -18.63 -11.44
CA GLN A 49 11.52 -18.21 -12.33
C GLN A 49 11.32 -16.69 -12.24
N ILE A 50 10.85 -16.08 -13.33
CA ILE A 50 10.55 -14.64 -13.39
C ILE A 50 9.56 -14.24 -12.27
N ALA A 51 8.49 -15.02 -12.08
CA ALA A 51 7.48 -14.76 -11.06
C ALA A 51 8.07 -14.74 -9.64
N GLN A 52 9.01 -15.65 -9.35
CA GLN A 52 9.68 -15.72 -8.04
C GLN A 52 10.50 -14.45 -7.78
N LEU A 53 11.32 -14.01 -8.73
CA LEU A 53 12.11 -12.78 -8.59
C LEU A 53 11.23 -11.53 -8.55
N GLN A 54 10.14 -11.50 -9.33
CA GLN A 54 9.17 -10.40 -9.29
C GLN A 54 8.52 -10.27 -7.91
N MET A 55 8.07 -11.39 -7.32
CA MET A 55 7.49 -11.38 -5.99
C MET A 55 8.52 -11.02 -4.92
N ARG A 56 9.74 -11.54 -5.02
CA ARG A 56 10.83 -11.22 -4.10
C ARG A 56 11.15 -9.73 -4.13
N TYR A 57 11.32 -9.16 -5.32
CA TYR A 57 11.55 -7.72 -5.51
C TYR A 57 10.39 -6.87 -4.98
N LYS A 58 9.14 -7.26 -5.26
CA LYS A 58 7.96 -6.58 -4.72
C LYS A 58 8.01 -6.52 -3.18
N ARG A 59 8.26 -7.64 -2.53
CA ARG A 59 8.36 -7.73 -1.05
C ARG A 59 9.51 -6.89 -0.50
N LEU A 60 10.65 -6.86 -1.18
CA LEU A 60 11.79 -6.02 -0.79
C LEU A 60 11.42 -4.54 -0.82
N ARG A 61 10.79 -4.07 -1.91
CA ARG A 61 10.35 -2.68 -2.04
C ARG A 61 9.30 -2.30 -0.99
N GLU A 62 8.41 -3.21 -0.64
CA GLU A 62 7.42 -2.99 0.43
C GLU A 62 8.09 -2.93 1.80
N LYS A 63 9.00 -3.87 2.10
CA LYS A 63 9.68 -3.98 3.39
C LYS A 63 10.61 -2.80 3.67
N TYR A 64 11.33 -2.33 2.66
CA TYR A 64 12.31 -1.26 2.78
C TYR A 64 11.83 0.03 2.11
N ARG A 65 10.51 0.21 2.03
CA ARG A 65 9.94 1.45 1.51
C ARG A 65 10.39 2.62 2.38
N VAL A 66 11.03 3.60 1.76
CA VAL A 66 11.30 4.89 2.38
C VAL A 66 10.09 5.78 2.15
N TRP A 67 9.57 6.37 3.23
CA TRP A 67 8.50 7.35 3.16
C TRP A 67 9.13 8.73 3.08
N GLU A 68 8.93 9.40 1.95
CA GLU A 68 9.38 10.78 1.80
C GLU A 68 8.50 11.72 2.63
N GLU A 69 9.02 12.89 2.99
CA GLU A 69 8.26 13.90 3.72
C GLU A 69 6.93 14.20 3.01
N SER A 70 6.96 14.39 1.68
CA SER A 70 5.77 14.59 0.85
C SER A 70 4.77 13.44 0.92
N ASP A 71 5.23 12.19 1.03
CA ASP A 71 4.34 11.04 1.17
C ASP A 71 3.61 11.10 2.51
N THR A 72 4.34 11.42 3.58
CA THR A 72 3.76 11.55 4.93
C THR A 72 2.83 12.74 5.06
N GLU A 73 3.15 13.88 4.44
CA GLU A 73 2.28 15.06 4.40
C GLU A 73 1.00 14.78 3.62
N ALA A 74 1.10 14.12 2.47
CA ALA A 74 -0.06 13.71 1.69
C ALA A 74 -0.96 12.76 2.51
N LEU A 75 -0.35 11.80 3.22
CA LEU A 75 -1.08 10.89 4.11
C LEU A 75 -1.80 11.65 5.23
N LYS A 76 -1.12 12.58 5.92
CA LYS A 76 -1.72 13.40 6.98
C LYS A 76 -2.91 14.21 6.47
N LYS A 77 -2.76 14.89 5.33
CA LYS A 77 -3.85 15.68 4.70
C LYS A 77 -5.04 14.80 4.33
N ALA A 78 -4.79 13.63 3.77
CA ALA A 78 -5.85 12.68 3.42
C ALA A 78 -6.61 12.17 4.66
N VAL A 79 -5.90 11.91 5.77
CA VAL A 79 -6.52 11.52 7.04
C VAL A 79 -7.35 12.66 7.61
N GLU A 80 -6.83 13.89 7.63
CA GLU A 80 -7.56 15.07 8.11
C GLU A 80 -8.84 15.32 7.30
N GLU A 81 -8.76 15.21 5.98
CA GLU A 81 -9.93 15.34 5.10
C GLU A 81 -10.94 14.21 5.37
N TRP A 82 -10.47 12.97 5.50
CA TRP A 82 -11.32 11.85 5.86
C TRP A 82 -12.01 12.08 7.21
N GLU A 83 -11.33 12.57 8.23
CA GLU A 83 -11.93 12.83 9.53
C GLU A 83 -13.07 13.86 9.46
N ARG A 84 -12.93 14.87 8.59
CA ARG A 84 -13.98 15.87 8.34
C ARG A 84 -15.21 15.27 7.68
N CYS A 85 -15.06 14.31 6.77
CA CYS A 85 -16.17 13.73 5.99
C CYS A 85 -16.55 12.29 6.40
N LYS A 86 -15.92 11.70 7.43
CA LYS A 86 -16.09 10.29 7.79
C LYS A 86 -17.55 9.90 8.02
N TRP A 87 -18.35 10.81 8.58
CA TRP A 87 -19.76 10.57 8.82
C TRP A 87 -20.60 10.58 7.55
N GLU A 88 -20.18 11.30 6.51
CA GLU A 88 -20.79 11.23 5.19
C GLU A 88 -20.55 9.86 4.56
N ILE A 89 -19.31 9.36 4.68
CA ILE A 89 -18.93 8.02 4.22
C ILE A 89 -19.72 6.95 4.97
N VAL A 90 -19.81 7.06 6.30
CA VAL A 90 -20.56 6.11 7.14
C VAL A 90 -22.06 6.16 6.82
N SER A 91 -22.64 7.35 6.75
CA SER A 91 -24.04 7.55 6.38
C SER A 91 -24.37 6.92 5.02
N ALA A 92 -23.52 7.15 4.01
CA ALA A 92 -23.68 6.57 2.68
C ALA A 92 -23.60 5.03 2.70
N LYS A 93 -22.69 4.47 3.52
CA LYS A 93 -22.56 3.01 3.67
C LYS A 93 -23.77 2.38 4.34
N VAL A 94 -24.22 2.94 5.47
CA VAL A 94 -25.37 2.40 6.23
C VAL A 94 -26.67 2.60 5.45
N SER A 95 -26.79 3.71 4.72
CA SER A 95 -27.96 4.03 3.89
C SER A 95 -27.93 3.38 2.50
N SER A 96 -26.91 2.58 2.20
CA SER A 96 -26.87 1.79 0.96
C SER A 96 -27.89 0.65 1.05
N LEU A 97 -28.66 0.43 -0.01
CA LEU A 97 -29.74 -0.55 -0.03
C LEU A 97 -29.28 -1.96 0.41
N SER A 98 -28.08 -2.38 0.00
CA SER A 98 -27.50 -3.67 0.39
C SER A 98 -27.17 -3.75 1.88
N ALA A 99 -26.73 -2.65 2.49
CA ALA A 99 -26.41 -2.56 3.90
C ALA A 99 -27.69 -2.47 4.74
N MET A 100 -28.65 -1.65 4.31
CA MET A 100 -29.97 -1.50 4.94
C MET A 100 -30.68 -2.85 5.08
N LEU A 101 -30.70 -3.65 4.01
CA LEU A 101 -31.28 -5.01 4.03
C LEU A 101 -30.49 -5.98 4.93
N SER A 102 -29.16 -5.86 4.97
CA SER A 102 -28.30 -6.75 5.76
C SER A 102 -28.33 -6.43 7.26
N TYR A 103 -28.52 -5.16 7.61
CA TYR A 103 -28.55 -4.67 8.99
C TYR A 103 -29.97 -4.50 9.55
N GLY A 104 -31.01 -4.74 8.75
CA GLY A 104 -32.40 -4.51 9.14
C GLY A 104 -32.72 -3.03 9.40
N VAL A 105 -31.98 -2.13 8.74
CA VAL A 105 -32.15 -0.68 8.91
C VAL A 105 -33.10 -0.19 7.82
N GLU A 106 -34.29 0.23 8.21
CA GLU A 106 -35.31 0.75 7.27
C GLU A 106 -35.15 2.26 7.01
N GLU A 107 -34.55 2.99 7.95
CA GLU A 107 -34.40 4.44 7.89
C GLU A 107 -33.00 4.86 7.46
N LYS A 108 -32.90 5.81 6.52
CA LYS A 108 -31.61 6.39 6.14
C LYS A 108 -31.12 7.33 7.22
N TRP A 109 -29.89 7.12 7.69
CA TRP A 109 -29.30 7.95 8.74
C TRP A 109 -28.44 9.05 8.16
N PRO A 110 -28.72 10.34 8.43
CA PRO A 110 -27.87 11.43 7.97
C PRO A 110 -26.54 11.42 8.75
N PRO A 111 -25.47 12.01 8.18
CA PRO A 111 -24.12 11.99 8.76
C PRO A 111 -24.06 12.42 10.24
N GLY A 112 -24.74 13.52 10.58
CA GLY A 112 -24.78 14.02 11.95
C GLY A 112 -25.49 13.10 12.95
N MET A 113 -26.39 12.23 12.49
CA MET A 113 -27.03 11.21 13.34
C MET A 113 -26.06 10.06 13.63
N CYS A 114 -25.37 9.56 12.60
CA CYS A 114 -24.34 8.53 12.75
C CYS A 114 -23.26 8.97 13.75
N GLY A 115 -22.74 10.20 13.61
CA GLY A 115 -21.68 10.70 14.49
C GLY A 115 -22.12 10.89 15.94
N ARG A 116 -23.34 11.39 16.17
CA ARG A 116 -23.89 11.53 17.53
C ARG A 116 -24.09 10.16 18.19
N LYS A 117 -24.66 9.21 17.45
CA LYS A 117 -24.91 7.86 17.99
C LYS A 117 -23.60 7.14 18.30
N TRP A 118 -22.59 7.25 17.42
CA TRP A 118 -21.28 6.65 17.66
C TRP A 118 -20.61 7.18 18.93
N ARG A 119 -20.63 8.51 19.14
CA ARG A 119 -20.07 9.11 20.36
C ARG A 119 -20.74 8.60 21.64
N GLN A 120 -22.05 8.36 21.61
CA GLN A 120 -22.76 7.76 22.74
C GLN A 120 -22.28 6.33 23.01
N LEU A 121 -22.01 5.55 21.97
CA LEU A 121 -21.49 4.18 22.10
C LEU A 121 -20.06 4.16 22.66
N GLU A 122 -19.21 5.11 22.29
CA GLU A 122 -17.84 5.21 22.84
C GLU A 122 -17.80 5.62 24.31
N LEU A 123 -18.88 6.19 24.84
CA LEU A 123 -19.00 6.65 26.23
C LEU A 123 -19.78 5.68 27.13
N ALA A 124 -20.33 4.60 26.57
CA ALA A 124 -21.10 3.57 27.28
C ALA A 124 -20.21 2.36 27.57
#